data_AF-A0A6P2FVZ8-F1
#
_entry.id   AF-A0A6P2FVZ8-F1
#
_cell.length_a   1.000
_cell.length_b   1.000
_cell.length_c   1.000
_cell.angle_alpha   90.00
_cell.angle_beta   90.00
_cell.angle_gamma   90.00
#
_symmetry.space_group_name_H-M   'P 1'
#
loop_
_entity.id
_entity.type
_entity.pdbx_description
1 polymer ?
#
loop_
_entity_poly.entity_id
_entity_poly.type
_entity_poly.pdbx_seq_one_letter_code
_entity_poly.pdbx_strand_id
1 'polypeptide(L)' 'MTLDEYSEAAKKIYAEQQDIAQAMSQLALSAKAMPPNPEFLELMTRQWGLVQQIASLNTQLAMGVMAPKK' A
#
# COMPACT_ATOMS: atom_id res chain seq x y z
N MET A 1 -8.89 -15.60 7.46
CA MET A 1 -7.65 -15.47 6.68
C MET A 1 -6.60 -16.38 7.29
N THR A 2 -5.84 -17.10 6.47
CA THR A 2 -4.66 -17.86 6.92
C THR A 2 -3.41 -16.97 6.88
N LEU A 3 -2.34 -17.38 7.57
CA LEU A 3 -1.05 -16.66 7.51
C LEU A 3 -0.49 -16.55 6.07
N ASP A 4 -0.77 -17.56 5.24
CA ASP A 4 -0.39 -17.54 3.82
C ASP A 4 -1.18 -16.47 3.06
N GLU A 5 -2.50 -16.41 3.26
CA GLU A 5 -3.36 -15.40 2.63
C GLU A 5 -2.99 -13.98 3.06
N TYR A 6 -2.62 -13.78 4.32
CA TYR A 6 -2.06 -12.52 4.81
C TYR A 6 -0.77 -12.16 4.07
N SER A 7 0.16 -13.11 3.97
CA SER A 7 1.45 -12.88 3.33
C SER A 7 1.28 -12.50 1.87
N GLU A 8 0.38 -13.17 1.14
CA GLU A 8 0.06 -12.83 -0.24
C GLU A 8 -0.65 -11.48 -0.37
N ALA A 9 -1.56 -11.14 0.54
CA ALA A 9 -2.20 -9.82 0.56
C ALA A 9 -1.19 -8.70 0.83
N ALA A 10 -0.30 -8.87 1.81
CA ALA A 10 0.76 -7.92 2.14
C ALA A 10 1.73 -7.73 0.96
N LYS A 11 2.15 -8.81 0.30
CA LYS A 11 3.01 -8.73 -0.90
C LYS A 11 2.39 -7.89 -2.01
N LYS A 12 1.09 -8.06 -2.28
CA LYS A 12 0.37 -7.24 -3.27
C LYS A 12 0.38 -5.76 -2.91
N ILE A 13 0.11 -5.42 -1.65
CA ILE A 13 0.16 -4.04 -1.18
C ILE A 13 1.55 -3.44 -1.38
N TYR A 14 2.61 -4.17 -1.04
CA TYR A 14 3.98 -3.68 -1.23
C TYR A 14 4.38 -3.53 -2.70
N ALA A 15 3.92 -4.41 -3.58
CA ALA A 15 4.12 -4.26 -5.01
C ALA A 15 3.45 -2.97 -5.53
N GLU A 16 2.21 -2.70 -5.11
CA GLU A 16 1.52 -1.46 -5.49
C GLU A 16 2.19 -0.20 -4.92
N GLN A 17 2.73 -0.27 -3.70
CA GLN A 17 3.52 0.83 -3.12
C GLN A 17 4.80 1.10 -3.94
N GLN A 18 5.44 0.04 -4.46
CA GLN A 18 6.61 0.18 -5.32
C GLN A 18 6.25 0.86 -6.65
N ASP A 19 5.11 0.50 -7.26
CA ASP A 19 4.62 1.14 -8.48
C ASP A 19 4.33 2.63 -8.25
N ILE A 20 3.70 2.98 -7.13
CA ILE A 20 3.47 4.38 -6.73
C ILE A 20 4.79 5.12 -6.54
N ALA A 21 5.78 4.49 -5.88
CA ALA A 21 7.09 5.10 -5.68
C ALA A 21 7.79 5.39 -7.01
N GLN A 22 7.69 4.49 -7.99
CA GLN A 22 8.23 4.70 -9.33
C GLN A 22 7.54 5.87 -10.05
N ALA A 23 6.20 5.93 -10.01
CA ALA A 23 5.44 7.02 -10.62
C ALA A 23 5.74 8.37 -9.93
N MET A 24 5.83 8.39 -8.60
CA MET A 24 6.18 9.57 -7.83
C MET A 24 7.59 10.07 -8.17
N SER A 25 8.54 9.17 -8.37
CA SER A 25 9.90 9.50 -8.82
C SER A 25 9.89 10.19 -10.19
N GLN A 26 9.07 9.71 -11.14
CA GLN A 26 8.91 10.39 -12.44
C GLN A 26 8.31 11.78 -12.29
N LEU A 27 7.29 11.95 -11.45
CA LEU A 27 6.73 13.27 -11.14
C LEU A 27 7.77 14.19 -10.52
N ALA A 28 8.58 13.69 -9.59
CA ALA A 28 9.63 14.47 -8.92
C ALA A 28 10.71 14.92 -9.91
N LEU A 29 11.16 14.02 -10.80
CA LEU A 29 12.13 14.35 -11.87
C LEU A 29 11.58 15.39 -12.85
N SER A 30 10.26 15.48 -13.01
CA SER A 30 9.59 16.51 -13.80
C SER A 30 9.24 17.79 -13.03
N ALA A 31 9.66 17.91 -11.77
CA ALA A 31 9.31 19.01 -10.85
C ALA A 31 7.80 19.20 -10.61
N LYS A 32 7.02 18.13 -10.76
CA LYS A 32 5.54 18.12 -10.60
C LYS A 32 5.05 17.40 -9.35
N ALA A 33 5.94 16.87 -8.52
CA ALA A 33 5.58 16.20 -7.26
C ALA A 33 5.16 17.20 -6.17
N MET A 34 3.99 17.83 -6.35
CA MET A 34 3.48 18.86 -5.44
C MET A 34 1.94 18.88 -5.39
N PRO A 35 1.33 19.31 -4.26
CA PRO A 35 -0.13 19.26 -4.06
C PRO A 35 -1.01 19.94 -5.13
N PRO A 36 -0.59 21.03 -5.80
CA PRO A 36 -1.38 21.58 -6.91
C PRO A 36 -1.49 20.67 -8.13
N ASN A 37 -0.63 19.65 -8.26
CA ASN A 37 -0.64 18.72 -9.37
C ASN A 37 -1.64 17.56 -9.11
N PRO A 38 -2.59 17.29 -10.02
CA PRO A 38 -3.61 16.26 -9.81
C PRO A 38 -3.04 14.84 -9.78
N GLU A 39 -2.02 14.53 -10.60
CA GLU A 39 -1.36 13.21 -10.60
C GLU A 39 -0.65 12.96 -9.26
N PHE A 40 -0.03 13.99 -8.68
CA PHE A 40 0.57 13.89 -7.35
C PHE A 40 -0.48 13.57 -6.28
N LEU A 41 -1.62 14.28 -6.28
CA LEU A 41 -2.70 14.04 -5.33
C LEU A 41 -3.30 12.64 -5.48
N GLU A 42 -3.44 12.15 -6.70
CA GLU A 42 -3.90 10.80 -6.97
C GLU A 42 -2.94 9.76 -6.38
N LEU A 43 -1.64 9.88 -6.64
CA LEU A 43 -0.62 8.97 -6.12
C LEU A 43 -0.60 8.97 -4.58
N MET A 44 -0.68 10.14 -3.94
CA MET A 44 -0.73 10.25 -2.49
C MET A 44 -2.01 9.64 -1.90
N THR A 45 -3.15 9.84 -2.56
CA THR A 45 -4.44 9.24 -2.14
C THR A 45 -4.38 7.73 -2.21
N ARG A 46 -3.84 7.17 -3.31
CA ARG A 46 -3.62 5.73 -3.47
C ARG A 46 -2.66 5.19 -2.41
N GLN A 47 -1.54 5.87 -2.18
CA GLN A 47 -0.58 5.49 -1.15
C GLN A 47 -1.22 5.42 0.24
N TRP A 48 -2.06 6.41 0.58
CA TRP A 48 -2.77 6.42 1.85
C TRP A 48 -3.75 5.25 1.97
N GLY A 49 -4.48 4.92 0.90
CA GLY A 49 -5.34 3.74 0.86
C GLY A 49 -4.57 2.44 1.12
N LEU A 50 -3.37 2.28 0.56
CA LEU A 50 -2.50 1.13 0.81
C LEU A 50 -2.02 1.06 2.27
N VAL A 51 -1.69 2.22 2.87
CA VAL A 51 -1.34 2.30 4.30
C VAL A 51 -2.50 1.84 5.18
N GLN A 52 -3.74 2.22 4.85
CA GLN A 52 -4.92 1.76 5.58
C GLN A 52 -5.14 0.24 5.44
N GLN A 53 -4.92 -0.31 4.26
CA GLN A 53 -5.04 -1.76 4.01
C GLN A 53 -4.03 -2.55 4.84
N ILE A 54 -2.75 -2.17 4.82
CA ILE A 54 -1.73 -2.89 5.61
C ILE A 54 -1.98 -2.74 7.12
N ALA A 55 -2.43 -1.57 7.57
CA ALA A 55 -2.81 -1.36 8.97
C ALA A 55 -3.96 -2.31 9.37
N SER A 56 -4.99 -2.44 8.54
CA SER A 56 -6.10 -3.37 8.78
C SER A 56 -5.63 -4.83 8.86
N LEU A 57 -4.77 -5.26 7.93
CA LEU A 57 -4.21 -6.61 7.95
C LEU A 57 -3.41 -6.85 9.24
N ASN A 58 -2.55 -5.90 9.63
CA ASN A 58 -1.77 -6.01 10.86
C ASN A 58 -2.65 -6.06 12.11
N THR A 59 -3.74 -5.29 12.15
CA THR A 59 -4.72 -5.35 13.24
C THR A 59 -5.39 -6.72 13.32
N GLN A 60 -5.80 -7.29 12.18
CA GLN A 60 -6.39 -8.64 12.14
C GLN A 60 -5.40 -9.72 12.62
N LEU A 61 -4.11 -9.58 12.27
CA LEU A 61 -3.05 -10.47 12.74
C LEU A 61 -2.87 -10.36 14.26
N ALA A 62 -2.77 -9.13 14.78
CA ALA A 62 -2.60 -8.86 16.21
C ALA A 62 -3.77 -9.34 17.07
N MET A 63 -5.01 -9.29 16.54
CA MET A 63 -6.20 -9.82 17.21
C MET A 63 -6.31 -11.35 17.16
N GLY A 64 -5.37 -12.05 16.51
CA GLY A 64 -5.43 -13.51 16.36
C GLY A 64 -6.59 -14.00 15.49
N VAL A 65 -7.17 -13.12 14.66
CA VAL A 65 -8.26 -13.47 13.73
C VAL A 65 -7.73 -14.39 12.61
N MET A 66 -6.41 -14.40 12.40
CA MET A 66 -5.76 -15.27 11.43
C MET A 66 -5.45 -16.63 12.04
N ALA A 67 -5.90 -17.70 11.39
CA ALA A 67 -5.59 -19.06 11.80
C ALA A 67 -4.35 -19.58 11.05
N PRO A 68 -3.45 -20.34 11.70
CA PRO A 68 -2.50 -21.16 10.96
C PRO A 68 -3.29 -22.16 10.10
N LYS A 69 -2.82 -22.44 8.88
CA LYS A 69 -3.40 -23.54 8.08
C LYS A 69 -3.33 -24.82 8.91
N LYS A 70 -4.46 -25.54 8.99
CA LYS A 70 -4.48 -26.92 9.50
C LYS A 70 -3.75 -27.84 8.54
#